data_AF-A0A945AR94-F1
#
_entry.id   AF-A0A945AR94-F1
#
_cell.length_a   1.000
_cell.length_b   1.000
_cell.length_c   1.000
_cell.angle_alpha   90.00
_cell.angle_beta   90.00
_cell.angle_gamma   90.00
#
_symmetry.space_group_name_H-M   'P 1'
#
loop_
_entity.id
_entity.type
_entity.pdbx_description
1 polymer ?
#
loop_
_entity_poly.entity_id
_entity_poly.type
_entity_poly.pdbx_seq_one_letter_code
_entity_poly.pdbx_strand_id
1 'polypeptide(L)' 'MYYTYIIYPDSKDQYYVGHTHDLKLRLERHNLGWS' A
#
# COMPACT_ATOMS: atom_id res chain seq x y z
N MET A 1 12.45 -9.52 5.24
CA MET A 1 11.78 -10.19 4.10
C MET A 1 11.08 -9.11 3.30
N TYR A 2 11.10 -9.12 1.96
CA TYR A 2 10.38 -8.12 1.15
C TYR A 2 9.06 -8.69 0.67
N TYR A 3 7.99 -7.90 0.79
CA TYR A 3 6.62 -8.28 0.44
C TYR A 3 6.13 -7.41 -0.70
N THR A 4 5.52 -8.04 -1.70
CA THR A 4 4.79 -7.35 -2.77
C THR A 4 3.31 -7.35 -2.41
N TYR A 5 2.66 -6.20 -2.52
CA TYR A 5 1.25 -6.02 -2.17
C TYR A 5 0.49 -5.25 -3.25
N ILE A 6 -0.81 -5.50 -3.33
CA ILE A 6 -1.74 -4.83 -4.25
C ILE A 6 -2.85 -4.21 -3.40
N ILE A 7 -3.09 -2.91 -3.58
CA ILE A 7 -4.22 -2.19 -3.00
C ILE A 7 -5.18 -1.85 -4.14
N TYR A 8 -6.44 -2.21 -3.96
CA TYR A 8 -7.53 -1.85 -4.85
C TYR A 8 -8.52 -0.97 -4.08
N PRO A 9 -8.59 0.34 -4.37
CA PRO A 9 -9.53 1.23 -3.71
C PRO A 9 -10.91 1.18 -4.40
N ASP A 10 -12.00 1.17 -3.62
CA ASP A 10 -13.36 1.17 -4.18
C ASP A 10 -13.72 2.48 -4.92
N SER A 11 -12.98 3.56 -4.67
CA SER A 11 -13.25 4.89 -5.22
C SER A 11 -12.56 5.19 -6.56
N LYS A 12 -11.55 4.41 -6.93
CA LYS A 12 -10.81 4.55 -8.19
C LYS A 12 -10.53 3.17 -8.73
N ASP A 13 -10.96 2.93 -9.96
CA ASP A 13 -10.69 1.69 -10.70
C ASP A 13 -9.21 1.62 -11.15
N GLN A 14 -8.30 1.64 -10.18
CA GLN A 14 -6.85 1.66 -10.37
C GLN A 14 -6.18 0.80 -9.31
N TYR A 15 -5.37 -0.14 -9.77
CA TYR A 15 -4.57 -1.00 -8.90
C TYR A 15 -3.28 -0.29 -8.49
N TYR A 16 -3.02 -0.22 -7.19
CA TYR A 16 -1.75 0.25 -6.65
C TYR A 16 -0.89 -0.94 -6.25
N VAL A 17 0.23 -1.14 -6.94
CA VAL A 17 1.17 -2.23 -6.65
C VAL A 17 2.42 -1.64 -6.03
N GLY A 18 2.84 -2.20 -4.89
CA GLY A 18 4.02 -1.77 -4.17
C GLY A 18 4.80 -2.93 -3.59
N HIS A 19 6.04 -2.66 -3.20
CA HIS A 19 6.89 -3.60 -2.49
C HIS A 19 7.46 -2.92 -1.24
N THR A 20 7.40 -3.60 -0.10
CA THR A 20 7.88 -3.08 1.18
C THR A 20 8.51 -4.19 2.01
N HIS A 21 9.44 -3.83 2.88
CA HIS A 21 9.97 -4.76 3.87
C HIS A 21 9.04 -4.89 5.08
N ASP A 22 8.21 -3.87 5.34
CA ASP A 22 7.28 -3.80 6.45
C ASP A 22 5.91 -3.36 5.94
N LEU A 23 4.98 -4.33 5.89
CA LEU A 23 3.61 -4.15 5.44
C LEU A 23 2.79 -3.29 6.40
N LYS A 24 3.01 -3.44 7.72
CA LYS A 24 2.24 -2.75 8.75
C LYS A 24 2.56 -1.26 8.74
N LEU A 25 3.85 -0.92 8.72
CA LEU A 25 4.31 0.45 8.61
C LEU A 25 3.86 1.12 7.30
N ARG A 26 3.85 0.38 6.18
CA ARG A 26 3.39 0.91 4.90
C ARG A 26 1.90 1.23 4.91
N LEU A 27 1.08 0.36 5.51
CA LEU A 27 -0.36 0.58 5.62
C LEU A 27 -0.67 1.79 6.52
N GLU A 28 0.03 1.94 7.65
CA GLU A 28 -0.11 3.11 8.52
C GLU A 28 0.24 4.40 7.79
N ARG A 29 1.39 4.45 7.08
CA ARG A 29 1.79 5.61 6.28
C ARG A 29 0.78 5.96 5.19
N HIS A 30 0.27 4.94 4.50
CA HIS A 30 -0.77 5.13 3.47
C HIS A 30 -2.05 5.74 4.05
N ASN A 31 -2.49 5.26 5.22
CA ASN A 31 -3.67 5.80 5.90
C ASN A 31 -3.45 7.22 6.46
N LEU A 32 -2.21 7.57 6.80
CA LEU A 32 -1.81 8.92 7.22
C LEU A 32 -1.62 9.90 6.05
N GLY A 33 -1.79 9.46 4.80
CA GLY A 33 -1.65 10.30 3.61
C GLY A 33 -0.19 10.59 3.21
N TRP A 34 0.76 9.78 3.66
CA TRP A 34 2.16 9.92 3.24
C TRP A 34 2.32 9.34 1.81
N SER A 35 2.79 10.18 0.89
CA SER A 35 3.15 9.79 -0.49
C SER A 35 4.29 8.77 -0.51
#